data_AF-A0A8H8R9Q3-F1
#
_entry.id   AF-A0A8H8R9Q3-F1
#
_cell.length_a   1.000
_cell.length_b   1.000
_cell.length_c   1.000
_cell.angle_alpha   90.00
_cell.angle_beta   90.00
_cell.angle_gamma   90.00
#
_symmetry.space_group_name_H-M   'P 1'
#
loop_
_entity.id
_entity.type
_entity.pdbx_description
1 polymer ?
#
loop_
_entity_poly.entity_id
_entity_poly.type
_entity_poly.pdbx_seq_one_letter_code
_entity_poly.pdbx_strand_id
1 'polypeptide(L)'
;MFSPSSPTRRAVIFLSWIPSSQRCYSNTANMSKSNVIIYLHRRDLRISDNPVLHSLSNAKGHGFTHLLPLYVFSPEQLEVSGFIPEDAKDKSPHPEARSRIANFWRCGPHRARYLGESVWDLKNSFEKIGSQLCVRVGMLDEVLKFMIDGISKNGMGIGAVWMTSEEGTEEQRAERSIKKLCKDSGIEFKVWVDEKYLVDDRDLPFDSPEDLPNVFTEYRKKVEPLREAPRAVLATPAKGSLPPCPDNSIIPDQHSPFVIPNTPEALEKALMRPLGGGPLVKNPPTYPSDAESAHPFKGGESAAQERLESQIASGAMTTYKDTRNGLLGTEYSTKLSAPLVLGSITARQIHEALLSFEDGTDDGKWKGVPGYGKGENDGTKSVRFELLWRDYMRLCSRKFGLKMFRLGGFREEDPVRWNTLDNPRQGQGGQSLDEMIERFLNGRRAWV
;
A
#
# COMPACT_ATOMS: atom_id res chain seq x y z
N MET A 1 -27.42 63.77 13.18
CA MET A 1 -28.42 64.55 13.96
C MET A 1 -29.67 63.72 14.15
N PHE A 2 -30.41 64.01 15.22
CA PHE A 2 -31.52 63.27 15.83
C PHE A 2 -32.64 62.71 14.91
N SER A 3 -33.14 61.53 15.31
CA SER A 3 -34.50 61.02 15.05
C SER A 3 -35.51 61.74 15.98
N PRO A 4 -36.80 61.95 15.61
CA PRO A 4 -37.86 60.91 15.66
C PRO A 4 -38.79 60.96 14.40
N SER A 5 -39.91 60.24 14.23
CA SER A 5 -40.77 59.43 15.13
C SER A 5 -41.53 58.31 14.36
N SER A 6 -42.32 57.49 15.06
CA SER A 6 -43.48 56.73 14.54
C SER A 6 -44.75 57.15 15.32
N PRO A 7 -46.00 56.94 14.84
CA PRO A 7 -46.72 55.72 15.29
C PRO A 7 -47.86 55.14 14.39
N THR A 8 -47.92 53.80 14.36
CA THR A 8 -49.12 52.90 14.45
C THR A 8 -50.22 52.71 13.37
N ARG A 9 -50.43 51.41 13.05
CA ARG A 9 -51.72 50.62 12.90
C ARG A 9 -52.66 50.92 11.70
N ARG A 10 -53.17 49.93 10.95
CA ARG A 10 -53.85 48.67 11.34
C ARG A 10 -53.71 47.56 10.28
N ALA A 11 -53.92 46.31 10.70
CA ALA A 11 -54.06 45.13 9.83
C ALA A 11 -55.53 44.82 9.50
N VAL A 12 -55.77 44.07 8.42
CA VAL A 12 -57.07 43.45 8.10
C VAL A 12 -56.85 41.95 7.85
N ILE A 13 -57.74 41.14 8.41
CA ILE A 13 -57.74 39.68 8.41
C ILE A 13 -58.78 39.19 7.40
N PHE A 14 -58.53 38.06 6.73
CA PHE A 14 -59.63 37.17 6.31
C PHE A 14 -59.34 35.73 6.69
N LEU A 15 -60.34 35.10 7.31
CA LEU A 15 -60.35 33.70 7.73
C LEU A 15 -61.05 32.81 6.69
N SER A 16 -60.63 31.56 6.61
CA SER A 16 -61.55 30.44 6.33
C SER A 16 -61.09 29.18 7.07
N TRP A 17 -62.05 28.36 7.49
CA TRP A 17 -61.93 27.41 8.60
C TRP A 17 -61.97 25.95 8.11
N ILE A 18 -61.57 25.01 9.00
CA ILE A 18 -61.34 23.57 8.71
C ILE A 18 -62.65 22.76 8.88
N PRO A 19 -62.76 21.57 8.26
CA PRO A 19 -63.16 20.40 9.06
C PRO A 19 -62.40 19.08 8.76
N SER A 20 -62.00 18.35 9.82
CA SER A 20 -61.97 16.87 10.04
C SER A 20 -61.58 15.89 8.90
N SER A 21 -60.89 14.74 9.12
CA SER A 21 -60.48 14.02 10.34
C SER A 21 -59.48 12.88 10.03
N GLN A 22 -58.61 12.57 11.00
CA GLN A 22 -57.96 11.28 11.29
C GLN A 22 -57.73 10.25 10.15
N ARG A 23 -56.45 9.93 9.89
CA ARG A 23 -55.97 8.53 9.85
C ARG A 23 -54.54 8.43 10.35
N CYS A 24 -54.25 7.36 11.06
CA CYS A 24 -52.99 7.15 11.76
C CYS A 24 -51.83 6.96 10.78
N TYR A 25 -50.82 7.83 10.84
CA TYR A 25 -49.48 7.46 10.41
C TYR A 25 -48.80 6.74 11.56
N SER A 26 -48.50 5.46 11.34
CA SER A 26 -47.68 4.66 12.23
C SER A 26 -46.31 5.32 12.42
N ASN A 27 -45.82 5.31 13.66
CA ASN A 27 -44.40 5.58 13.93
C ASN A 27 -43.55 4.47 13.31
N THR A 28 -43.25 4.58 12.02
CA THR A 28 -42.05 3.95 11.45
C THR A 28 -40.86 4.73 12.01
N ALA A 29 -40.30 4.21 13.10
CA ALA A 29 -39.07 4.74 13.66
C ALA A 29 -38.02 4.90 12.55
N ASN A 30 -37.38 6.06 12.52
CA ASN A 30 -36.40 6.43 11.52
C ASN A 30 -35.13 5.58 11.71
N MET A 31 -35.14 4.34 11.23
CA MET A 31 -33.94 3.51 11.15
C MET A 31 -32.95 4.22 10.25
N SER A 32 -31.86 4.72 10.84
CA SER A 32 -30.75 5.31 10.09
C SER A 32 -30.32 4.33 9.02
N LYS A 33 -30.48 4.69 7.74
CA LYS A 33 -30.05 3.83 6.62
C LYS A 33 -28.61 3.40 6.85
N SER A 34 -28.39 2.09 6.81
CA SER A 34 -27.07 1.48 6.86
C SER A 34 -26.19 2.08 5.77
N ASN A 35 -25.00 2.52 6.16
CA ASN A 35 -24.08 3.25 5.31
C ASN A 35 -22.66 2.69 5.51
N VAL A 36 -22.35 1.64 4.75
CA VAL A 36 -21.04 0.98 4.76
C VAL A 36 -20.04 1.80 3.95
N ILE A 37 -18.86 2.03 4.50
CA ILE A 37 -17.67 2.37 3.73
C ILE A 37 -16.82 1.13 3.53
N ILE A 38 -16.41 0.85 2.29
CA ILE A 38 -15.39 -0.15 1.97
C ILE A 38 -14.05 0.57 1.85
N TYR A 39 -13.06 0.22 2.69
CA TYR A 39 -11.69 0.70 2.54
C TYR A 39 -10.84 -0.40 1.91
N LEU A 40 -10.42 -0.17 0.67
CA LEU A 40 -9.57 -1.09 -0.07
C LEU A 40 -8.08 -0.84 0.22
N HIS A 41 -7.46 -1.76 0.96
CA HIS A 41 -6.01 -1.80 1.18
C HIS A 41 -5.24 -2.31 -0.04
N ARG A 42 -4.02 -1.79 -0.22
CA ARG A 42 -3.14 -2.03 -1.36
C ARG A 42 -1.67 -2.15 -0.94
N ARG A 43 -0.93 -1.03 -0.96
CA ARG A 43 0.47 -0.90 -0.51
C ARG A 43 0.55 0.04 0.70
N ASP A 44 -0.42 -0.12 1.58
CA ASP A 44 -0.68 0.58 2.83
C ASP A 44 -1.08 -0.45 3.90
N LEU A 45 -0.33 -1.56 3.97
CA LEU A 45 -0.61 -2.71 4.86
C LEU A 45 -0.18 -2.42 6.30
N ARG A 46 -0.78 -1.38 6.89
CA ARG A 46 -0.57 -0.89 8.26
C ARG A 46 -1.84 -0.25 8.83
N ILE A 47 -1.95 -0.25 10.16
CA ILE A 47 -2.94 0.47 10.95
C ILE A 47 -2.41 1.85 11.40
N SER A 48 -1.14 1.90 11.82
CA SER A 48 -0.46 3.14 12.22
C SER A 48 -0.16 4.05 11.04
N ASP A 49 -0.04 5.36 11.31
CA ASP A 49 0.29 6.38 10.31
C ASP A 49 -0.56 6.32 9.01
N ASN A 50 -1.83 5.89 9.13
CA ASN A 50 -2.71 5.62 7.99
C ASN A 50 -3.77 6.74 7.85
N PRO A 51 -3.77 7.55 6.78
CA PRO A 51 -4.65 8.71 6.65
C PRO A 51 -6.14 8.34 6.52
N VAL A 52 -6.46 7.18 5.94
CA VAL A 52 -7.84 6.70 5.82
C VAL A 52 -8.40 6.33 7.18
N LEU A 53 -7.68 5.49 7.93
CA LEU A 53 -8.10 5.04 9.25
C LEU A 53 -8.11 6.17 10.27
N HIS A 54 -7.12 7.07 10.22
CA HIS A 54 -7.06 8.26 11.05
C HIS A 54 -8.25 9.21 10.79
N SER A 55 -8.65 9.38 9.52
CA SER A 55 -9.86 10.15 9.20
C SER A 55 -11.12 9.49 9.73
N LEU A 56 -11.23 8.16 9.68
CA LEU A 56 -12.42 7.43 10.13
C LEU A 56 -12.54 7.35 11.66
N SER A 57 -11.44 7.42 12.40
CA SER A 57 -11.45 7.45 13.86
C SER A 57 -11.67 8.84 14.48
N ASN A 58 -11.30 9.92 13.75
CA ASN A 58 -11.32 11.29 14.31
C ASN A 58 -12.37 12.23 13.70
N ALA A 59 -12.81 12.02 12.45
CA ALA A 59 -13.74 12.94 11.79
C ALA A 59 -15.18 12.77 12.28
N LYS A 60 -15.62 13.62 13.21
CA LYS A 60 -17.03 13.67 13.62
C LYS A 60 -17.94 13.89 12.42
N GLY A 61 -18.95 13.03 12.25
CA GLY A 61 -19.99 13.22 11.25
C GLY A 61 -19.65 12.75 9.83
N HIS A 62 -18.67 11.87 9.64
CA HIS A 62 -18.38 11.25 8.33
C HIS A 62 -19.56 10.40 7.76
N GLY A 63 -20.63 10.17 8.53
CA GLY A 63 -21.91 9.62 8.04
C GLY A 63 -21.97 8.11 7.81
N PHE A 64 -20.82 7.43 7.71
CA PHE A 64 -20.76 5.96 7.66
C PHE A 64 -21.14 5.33 9.00
N THR A 65 -21.92 4.25 8.97
CA THR A 65 -22.29 3.48 10.17
C THR A 65 -21.40 2.24 10.36
N HIS A 66 -20.76 1.75 9.31
CA HIS A 66 -19.88 0.58 9.34
C HIS A 66 -18.67 0.75 8.42
N LEU A 67 -17.54 0.15 8.78
CA LEU A 67 -16.31 0.11 7.99
C LEU A 67 -15.97 -1.34 7.63
N LEU A 68 -15.82 -1.62 6.34
CA LEU A 68 -15.32 -2.89 5.83
C LEU A 68 -13.90 -2.69 5.23
N PRO A 69 -12.82 -2.95 5.99
CA PRO A 69 -11.47 -3.05 5.44
C PRO A 69 -11.41 -4.28 4.53
N LEU A 70 -10.97 -4.10 3.28
CA LEU A 70 -10.92 -5.12 2.25
C LEU A 70 -9.51 -5.18 1.66
N TYR A 71 -8.91 -6.37 1.61
CA TYR A 71 -7.70 -6.65 0.86
C TYR A 71 -7.97 -7.75 -0.17
N VAL A 72 -7.43 -7.61 -1.38
CA VAL A 72 -7.66 -8.55 -2.49
C VAL A 72 -6.33 -9.06 -3.06
N PHE A 73 -6.13 -10.37 -3.02
CA PHE A 73 -5.06 -11.03 -3.77
C PHE A 73 -5.43 -11.06 -5.26
N SER A 74 -4.89 -10.09 -6.03
CA SER A 74 -5.22 -9.89 -7.45
C SER A 74 -4.36 -10.75 -8.39
N PRO A 75 -4.96 -11.40 -9.41
CA PRO A 75 -4.25 -12.13 -10.45
C PRO A 75 -3.36 -11.25 -11.34
N GLU A 76 -3.52 -9.92 -11.32
CA GLU A 76 -2.64 -9.01 -12.08
C GLU A 76 -1.18 -9.04 -11.59
N GLN A 77 -0.98 -9.34 -10.30
CA GLN A 77 0.35 -9.34 -9.67
C GLN A 77 0.77 -10.68 -9.05
N LEU A 78 -0.18 -11.58 -8.75
CA LEU A 78 0.05 -12.83 -8.05
C LEU A 78 -0.54 -14.00 -8.81
N GLU A 79 0.13 -15.15 -8.75
CA GLU A 79 -0.46 -16.38 -9.25
C GLU A 79 -1.48 -16.92 -8.23
N VAL A 80 -2.77 -16.84 -8.58
CA VAL A 80 -3.89 -17.12 -7.65
C VAL A 80 -4.50 -18.50 -7.79
N SER A 81 -4.08 -19.32 -8.76
CA SER A 81 -4.52 -20.73 -8.86
C SER A 81 -4.21 -21.56 -7.60
N GLY A 82 -3.31 -21.08 -6.74
CA GLY A 82 -3.04 -21.60 -5.40
C GLY A 82 -4.21 -21.56 -4.40
N PHE A 83 -5.21 -20.69 -4.63
CA PHE A 83 -6.39 -20.53 -3.77
C PHE A 83 -7.56 -21.45 -4.16
N ILE A 84 -7.42 -22.28 -5.18
CA ILE A 84 -8.43 -23.25 -5.61
C ILE A 84 -8.22 -24.58 -4.85
N PRO A 85 -9.26 -25.29 -4.36
CA PRO A 85 -9.09 -26.60 -3.74
C PRO A 85 -8.40 -27.60 -4.68
N GLU A 86 -7.56 -28.49 -4.13
CA GLU A 86 -6.75 -29.45 -4.94
C GLU A 86 -7.62 -30.51 -5.64
N ASP A 87 -8.82 -30.76 -5.10
CA ASP A 87 -9.86 -31.65 -5.60
C ASP A 87 -10.90 -30.96 -6.49
N ALA A 88 -10.84 -29.64 -6.65
CA ALA A 88 -11.75 -28.90 -7.53
C ALA A 88 -11.50 -29.22 -9.00
N LYS A 89 -12.59 -29.32 -9.78
CA LYS A 89 -12.53 -29.50 -11.24
C LYS A 89 -12.27 -28.18 -11.98
N ASP A 90 -12.58 -27.07 -11.33
CA ASP A 90 -12.49 -25.73 -11.90
C ASP A 90 -11.03 -25.25 -11.98
N LYS A 91 -10.71 -24.50 -13.02
CA LYS A 91 -9.42 -23.83 -13.18
C LYS A 91 -9.52 -22.37 -12.79
N SER A 92 -8.38 -21.70 -12.60
CA SER A 92 -8.36 -20.24 -12.49
C SER A 92 -9.08 -19.62 -13.69
N PRO A 93 -10.07 -18.74 -13.49
CA PRO A 93 -10.70 -17.97 -14.57
C PRO A 93 -9.75 -16.89 -15.13
N HIS A 94 -8.62 -16.65 -14.47
CA HIS A 94 -7.60 -15.68 -14.86
C HIS A 94 -6.35 -16.38 -15.41
N PRO A 95 -5.66 -15.80 -16.41
CA PRO A 95 -4.41 -16.34 -16.94
C PRO A 95 -3.31 -16.35 -15.88
N GLU A 96 -2.24 -17.13 -16.10
CA GLU A 96 -1.10 -17.13 -15.20
C GLU A 96 -0.52 -15.72 -15.01
N ALA A 97 -0.13 -15.39 -13.79
CA ALA A 97 0.47 -14.10 -13.45
C ALA A 97 1.92 -13.99 -13.95
N ARG A 98 2.09 -13.85 -15.27
CA ARG A 98 3.37 -13.76 -15.97
C ARG A 98 3.64 -12.36 -16.51
N SER A 99 4.92 -11.99 -16.57
CA SER A 99 5.38 -10.78 -17.25
C SER A 99 5.24 -10.93 -18.77
N ARG A 100 4.62 -9.95 -19.43
CA ARG A 100 4.18 -10.02 -20.83
C ARG A 100 5.29 -10.27 -21.86
N ILE A 101 6.53 -9.92 -21.54
CA ILE A 101 7.68 -10.00 -22.46
C ILE A 101 8.58 -11.19 -22.12
N ALA A 102 9.01 -11.31 -20.86
CA ALA A 102 10.00 -12.30 -20.44
C ALA A 102 9.41 -13.57 -19.79
N ASN A 103 8.08 -13.66 -19.67
CA ASN A 103 7.35 -14.79 -19.08
C ASN A 103 7.77 -15.21 -17.65
N PHE A 104 8.50 -14.36 -16.92
CA PHE A 104 8.74 -14.55 -15.48
C PHE A 104 7.46 -14.38 -14.67
N TRP A 105 7.34 -15.08 -13.53
CA TRP A 105 6.32 -14.80 -12.52
C TRP A 105 6.31 -13.30 -12.14
N ARG A 106 5.13 -12.67 -12.15
CA ARG A 106 4.95 -11.28 -11.71
C ARG A 106 5.40 -11.09 -10.26
N CYS A 107 5.12 -12.08 -9.42
CA CYS A 107 5.58 -12.18 -8.03
C CYS A 107 6.26 -13.52 -7.79
N GLY A 108 7.53 -13.49 -7.39
CA GLY A 108 8.28 -14.68 -7.00
C GLY A 108 8.03 -15.10 -5.54
N PRO A 109 8.45 -16.32 -5.15
CA PRO A 109 8.11 -16.96 -3.88
C PRO A 109 8.44 -16.12 -2.65
N HIS A 110 9.62 -15.50 -2.60
CA HIS A 110 10.03 -14.67 -1.47
C HIS A 110 9.05 -13.51 -1.20
N ARG A 111 8.57 -12.85 -2.27
CA ARG A 111 7.63 -11.74 -2.13
C ARG A 111 6.19 -12.21 -1.95
N ALA A 112 5.81 -13.36 -2.51
CA ALA A 112 4.51 -13.98 -2.27
C ALA A 112 4.34 -14.37 -0.78
N ARG A 113 5.35 -15.02 -0.18
CA ARG A 113 5.40 -15.31 1.26
C ARG A 113 5.33 -14.03 2.09
N TYR A 114 6.24 -13.08 1.86
CA TYR A 114 6.32 -11.83 2.63
C TYR A 114 5.01 -11.02 2.56
N LEU A 115 4.31 -11.06 1.42
CA LEU A 115 3.00 -10.46 1.28
C LEU A 115 1.91 -11.20 2.07
N GLY A 116 1.90 -12.53 2.03
CA GLY A 116 0.99 -13.35 2.85
C GLY A 116 1.14 -13.09 4.34
N GLU A 117 2.38 -13.06 4.84
CA GLU A 117 2.73 -12.68 6.21
C GLU A 117 2.24 -11.26 6.54
N SER A 118 2.45 -10.30 5.63
CA SER A 118 2.04 -8.89 5.84
C SER A 118 0.53 -8.69 5.88
N VAL A 119 -0.22 -9.39 5.04
CA VAL A 119 -1.70 -9.37 5.03
C VAL A 119 -2.25 -10.06 6.28
N TRP A 120 -1.60 -11.12 6.76
CA TRP A 120 -1.99 -11.80 7.99
C TRP A 120 -1.73 -10.95 9.24
N ASP A 121 -0.59 -10.25 9.31
CA ASP A 121 -0.32 -9.31 10.40
C ASP A 121 -1.26 -8.08 10.38
N LEU A 122 -1.64 -7.58 9.20
CA LEU A 122 -2.67 -6.55 9.07
C LEU A 122 -4.03 -7.04 9.60
N LYS A 123 -4.43 -8.28 9.29
CA LYS A 123 -5.65 -8.91 9.84
C LYS A 123 -5.60 -8.95 11.36
N ASN A 124 -4.52 -9.47 11.93
CA ASN A 124 -4.31 -9.51 13.39
C ASN A 124 -4.36 -8.09 14.01
N SER A 125 -3.83 -7.08 13.31
CA SER A 125 -3.76 -5.70 13.81
C SER A 125 -5.10 -4.98 13.79
N PHE A 126 -5.98 -5.27 12.80
CA PHE A 126 -7.38 -4.87 12.86
C PHE A 126 -8.13 -5.53 14.03
N GLU A 127 -7.91 -6.82 14.27
CA GLU A 127 -8.54 -7.55 15.38
C GLU A 127 -8.15 -7.00 16.75
N LYS A 128 -6.87 -6.63 16.96
CA LYS A 128 -6.40 -5.97 18.19
C LYS A 128 -7.17 -4.68 18.51
N ILE A 129 -7.53 -3.88 17.51
CA ILE A 129 -8.30 -2.64 17.66
C ILE A 129 -9.83 -2.83 17.60
N GLY A 130 -10.32 -4.07 17.56
CA GLY A 130 -11.77 -4.36 17.58
C GLY A 130 -12.47 -4.18 16.22
N SER A 131 -11.73 -4.32 15.12
CA SER A 131 -12.24 -4.38 13.75
C SER A 131 -11.81 -5.71 13.10
N GLN A 132 -12.03 -5.89 11.80
CA GLN A 132 -11.61 -7.10 11.07
C GLN A 132 -11.21 -6.77 9.63
N LEU A 133 -10.21 -7.49 9.10
CA LEU A 133 -9.85 -7.42 7.68
C LEU A 133 -10.62 -8.49 6.88
N CYS A 134 -11.38 -8.06 5.89
CA CYS A 134 -11.94 -8.92 4.87
C CYS A 134 -10.88 -9.22 3.80
N VAL A 135 -10.55 -10.49 3.58
CA VAL A 135 -9.60 -10.93 2.56
C VAL A 135 -10.34 -11.65 1.44
N ARG A 136 -10.03 -11.32 0.18
CA ARG A 136 -10.62 -11.93 -1.03
C ARG A 136 -9.54 -12.24 -2.08
N VAL A 137 -9.91 -13.04 -3.08
CA VAL A 137 -9.09 -13.41 -4.24
C VAL A 137 -9.89 -13.14 -5.52
N GLY A 138 -9.25 -12.60 -6.55
CA GLY A 138 -9.86 -12.32 -7.86
C GLY A 138 -9.48 -10.93 -8.39
N MET A 139 -10.00 -10.56 -9.56
CA MET A 139 -9.84 -9.20 -10.08
C MET A 139 -10.49 -8.17 -9.14
N LEU A 140 -9.83 -7.03 -8.99
CA LEU A 140 -10.14 -6.04 -7.94
C LEU A 140 -11.54 -5.42 -8.09
N ASP A 141 -11.94 -5.13 -9.33
CA ASP A 141 -13.24 -4.59 -9.71
C ASP A 141 -14.34 -5.67 -9.72
N GLU A 142 -14.04 -6.90 -10.16
CA GLU A 142 -14.96 -8.04 -10.07
C GLU A 142 -15.31 -8.36 -8.61
N VAL A 143 -14.29 -8.48 -7.74
CA VAL A 143 -14.48 -8.70 -6.30
C VAL A 143 -15.26 -7.54 -5.69
N LEU A 144 -14.87 -6.29 -5.93
CA LEU A 144 -15.58 -5.14 -5.39
C LEU A 144 -17.05 -5.09 -5.84
N LYS A 145 -17.33 -5.41 -7.12
CA LYS A 145 -18.71 -5.49 -7.62
C LYS A 145 -19.50 -6.57 -6.89
N PHE A 146 -18.94 -7.76 -6.73
CA PHE A 146 -19.57 -8.85 -6.02
C PHE A 146 -19.87 -8.49 -4.56
N MET A 147 -18.94 -7.81 -3.88
CA MET A 147 -19.13 -7.33 -2.51
C MET A 147 -20.25 -6.27 -2.42
N ILE A 148 -20.27 -5.29 -3.33
CA ILE A 148 -21.33 -4.27 -3.42
C ILE A 148 -22.70 -4.93 -3.64
N ASP A 149 -22.80 -5.81 -4.63
CA ASP A 149 -24.06 -6.47 -4.99
C ASP A 149 -24.57 -7.37 -3.84
N GLY A 150 -23.67 -8.08 -3.15
CA GLY A 150 -24.01 -8.97 -2.03
C GLY A 150 -24.43 -8.22 -0.76
N ILE A 151 -23.65 -7.22 -0.33
CA ILE A 151 -23.97 -6.39 0.85
C ILE A 151 -25.31 -5.65 0.63
N SER A 152 -25.57 -5.17 -0.58
CA SER A 152 -26.84 -4.54 -0.96
C SER A 152 -28.02 -5.51 -0.88
N LYS A 153 -27.87 -6.74 -1.40
CA LYS A 153 -28.89 -7.80 -1.31
C LYS A 153 -29.17 -8.21 0.13
N ASN A 154 -28.16 -8.19 0.99
CA ASN A 154 -28.26 -8.49 2.41
C ASN A 154 -28.79 -7.30 3.25
N GLY A 155 -29.29 -6.24 2.61
CA GLY A 155 -30.02 -5.16 3.28
C GLY A 155 -29.18 -4.00 3.79
N MET A 156 -27.90 -3.90 3.40
CA MET A 156 -27.03 -2.77 3.78
C MET A 156 -26.64 -1.89 2.59
N GLY A 157 -26.79 -0.57 2.75
CA GLY A 157 -26.33 0.39 1.75
C GLY A 157 -24.82 0.60 1.83
N ILE A 158 -24.16 0.73 0.67
CA ILE A 158 -22.76 1.16 0.56
C ILE A 158 -22.75 2.63 0.15
N GLY A 159 -22.18 3.50 0.96
CA GLY A 159 -22.07 4.93 0.63
C GLY A 159 -20.79 5.29 -0.08
N ALA A 160 -19.67 4.66 0.28
CA ALA A 160 -18.36 4.97 -0.28
C ALA A 160 -17.44 3.77 -0.45
N VAL A 161 -16.57 3.87 -1.45
CA VAL A 161 -15.35 3.06 -1.57
C VAL A 161 -14.15 4.00 -1.52
N TRP A 162 -13.29 3.84 -0.52
CA TRP A 162 -12.06 4.61 -0.36
C TRP A 162 -10.84 3.72 -0.58
N MET A 163 -9.77 4.29 -1.13
CA MET A 163 -8.48 3.61 -1.34
C MET A 163 -7.34 4.62 -1.38
N THR A 164 -6.10 4.16 -1.29
CA THR A 164 -4.89 4.99 -1.48
C THR A 164 -4.45 5.08 -2.94
N SER A 165 -3.84 6.20 -3.32
CA SER A 165 -3.26 6.48 -4.65
C SER A 165 -1.93 5.76 -4.86
N GLU A 166 -1.60 5.40 -6.10
CA GLU A 166 -0.29 4.85 -6.48
C GLU A 166 0.13 5.34 -7.88
N GLU A 167 1.43 5.52 -8.12
CA GLU A 167 1.96 6.06 -9.39
C GLU A 167 2.04 5.00 -10.52
N GLY A 168 1.92 3.71 -10.19
CA GLY A 168 2.07 2.61 -11.16
C GLY A 168 0.98 2.60 -12.23
N THR A 169 1.33 2.26 -13.48
CA THR A 169 0.34 2.30 -14.58
C THR A 169 -0.72 1.20 -14.49
N GLU A 170 -0.38 0.04 -13.93
CA GLU A 170 -1.34 -1.04 -13.65
C GLU A 170 -2.23 -0.65 -12.48
N GLU A 171 -1.62 -0.19 -11.39
CA GLU A 171 -2.26 0.41 -10.23
C GLU A 171 -3.30 1.50 -10.59
N GLN A 172 -2.96 2.45 -11.46
CA GLN A 172 -3.87 3.48 -11.95
C GLN A 172 -4.95 2.94 -12.91
N ARG A 173 -4.74 1.80 -13.58
CA ARG A 173 -5.78 1.14 -14.37
C ARG A 173 -6.84 0.56 -13.44
N ALA A 174 -6.43 -0.13 -12.40
CA ALA A 174 -7.32 -0.69 -11.38
C ALA A 174 -8.13 0.42 -10.67
N GLU A 175 -7.50 1.54 -10.33
CA GLU A 175 -8.18 2.73 -9.80
C GLU A 175 -9.26 3.26 -10.76
N ARG A 176 -8.97 3.37 -12.07
CA ARG A 176 -9.97 3.80 -13.07
C ARG A 176 -11.12 2.81 -13.22
N SER A 177 -10.86 1.50 -13.15
CA SER A 177 -11.92 0.47 -13.14
C SER A 177 -12.83 0.61 -11.93
N ILE A 178 -12.27 0.74 -10.72
CA ILE A 178 -13.03 0.97 -9.48
C ILE A 178 -13.85 2.25 -9.58
N LYS A 179 -13.23 3.37 -10.00
CA LYS A 179 -13.90 4.66 -10.17
C LYS A 179 -15.12 4.56 -11.10
N LYS A 180 -14.98 3.81 -12.20
CA LYS A 180 -16.09 3.54 -13.12
C LYS A 180 -17.18 2.71 -12.44
N LEU A 181 -16.81 1.61 -11.78
CA LEU A 181 -17.76 0.74 -11.05
C LEU A 181 -18.54 1.51 -9.98
N CYS A 182 -17.87 2.31 -9.15
CA CYS A 182 -18.54 3.11 -8.12
C CYS A 182 -19.50 4.13 -8.74
N LYS A 183 -19.09 4.82 -9.81
CA LYS A 183 -19.96 5.74 -10.55
C LYS A 183 -21.21 5.04 -11.11
N ASP A 184 -21.03 3.88 -11.74
CA ASP A 184 -22.12 3.11 -12.35
C ASP A 184 -23.09 2.57 -11.29
N SER A 185 -22.60 2.30 -10.07
CA SER A 185 -23.39 1.88 -8.90
C SER A 185 -23.94 3.03 -8.04
N GLY A 186 -23.64 4.30 -8.37
CA GLY A 186 -24.08 5.47 -7.58
C GLY A 186 -23.39 5.63 -6.21
N ILE A 187 -22.20 5.07 -6.03
CA ILE A 187 -21.42 5.04 -4.78
C ILE A 187 -20.31 6.11 -4.83
N GLU A 188 -20.04 6.79 -3.72
CA GLU A 188 -18.92 7.74 -3.61
C GLU A 188 -17.59 7.00 -3.81
N PHE A 189 -16.68 7.57 -4.59
CA PHE A 189 -15.32 7.06 -4.73
C PHE A 189 -14.30 8.14 -4.38
N LYS A 190 -13.42 7.84 -3.42
CA LYS A 190 -12.35 8.74 -2.98
C LYS A 190 -11.01 8.03 -2.98
N VAL A 191 -10.05 8.64 -3.68
CA VAL A 191 -8.64 8.26 -3.62
C VAL A 191 -7.94 9.18 -2.63
N TRP A 192 -7.24 8.60 -1.67
CA TRP A 192 -6.45 9.29 -0.67
C TRP A 192 -4.98 9.31 -1.09
N VAL A 193 -4.29 10.44 -0.87
CA VAL A 193 -2.82 10.46 -0.92
C VAL A 193 -2.31 9.66 0.27
N ASP A 194 -1.50 8.63 0.01
CA ASP A 194 -0.81 7.91 1.08
C ASP A 194 0.45 8.68 1.49
N GLU A 195 0.42 9.26 2.68
CA GLU A 195 1.47 10.11 3.24
C GLU A 195 2.72 9.28 3.69
N LYS A 196 2.97 8.12 3.07
CA LYS A 196 4.04 7.15 3.42
C LYS A 196 5.46 7.52 2.98
N TYR A 197 5.64 8.72 2.43
CA TYR A 197 6.91 9.24 1.89
C TYR A 197 7.63 10.09 2.94
N LEU A 198 8.92 10.39 2.74
CA LEU A 198 9.69 11.20 3.67
C LEU A 198 9.26 12.68 3.53
N VAL A 199 9.23 13.19 2.31
CA VAL A 199 8.70 14.51 1.98
C VAL A 199 7.28 14.36 1.47
N ASP A 200 6.36 15.14 2.04
CA ASP A 200 4.95 15.13 1.66
C ASP A 200 4.73 15.85 0.31
N ASP A 201 3.79 15.36 -0.50
CA ASP A 201 3.46 15.99 -1.80
C ASP A 201 3.04 17.47 -1.66
N ARG A 202 2.48 17.86 -0.51
CA ARG A 202 2.04 19.23 -0.21
C ARG A 202 3.19 20.19 0.13
N ASP A 203 4.36 19.66 0.43
CA ASP A 203 5.56 20.42 0.82
C ASP A 203 6.63 20.41 -0.29
N LEU A 204 6.29 19.87 -1.48
CA LEU A 204 7.19 19.86 -2.62
C LEU A 204 7.37 21.28 -3.21
N PRO A 205 8.60 21.68 -3.53
CA PRO A 205 8.92 23.03 -4.04
C PRO A 205 8.69 23.13 -5.56
N PHE A 206 7.57 22.57 -6.03
CA PHE A 206 7.13 22.59 -7.43
C PHE A 206 5.65 22.19 -7.58
N ASP A 207 4.95 22.83 -8.52
CA ASP A 207 3.50 22.67 -8.71
C ASP A 207 3.13 21.50 -9.63
N SER A 208 4.02 21.10 -10.55
CA SER A 208 3.76 20.03 -11.52
C SER A 208 4.81 18.90 -11.47
N PRO A 209 4.46 17.66 -11.88
CA PRO A 209 5.44 16.57 -12.05
C PRO A 209 6.58 16.92 -13.02
N GLU A 210 6.30 17.77 -14.01
CA GLU A 210 7.25 18.20 -15.04
C GLU A 210 8.43 19.02 -14.45
N ASP A 211 8.18 19.77 -13.38
CA ASP A 211 9.13 20.65 -12.69
C ASP A 211 10.14 19.91 -11.78
N LEU A 212 9.90 18.62 -11.52
CA LEU A 212 10.84 17.77 -10.78
C LEU A 212 12.19 17.73 -11.53
N PRO A 213 13.32 18.09 -10.90
CA PRO A 213 14.62 18.03 -11.55
C PRO A 213 14.96 16.63 -12.07
N ASN A 214 15.61 16.53 -13.22
CA ASN A 214 16.02 15.23 -13.80
C ASN A 214 17.26 14.64 -13.12
N VAL A 215 17.91 15.41 -12.22
CA VAL A 215 19.09 15.00 -11.44
C VAL A 215 18.72 15.02 -9.97
N PHE A 216 18.89 13.89 -9.27
CA PHE A 216 18.56 13.75 -7.85
C PHE A 216 19.21 14.82 -6.97
N THR A 217 20.48 15.18 -7.21
CA THR A 217 21.18 16.20 -6.42
C THR A 217 20.54 17.58 -6.52
N GLU A 218 19.88 17.92 -7.63
CA GLU A 218 19.13 19.16 -7.79
C GLU A 218 17.80 19.10 -7.02
N TYR A 219 17.08 17.97 -7.09
CA TYR A 219 15.88 17.73 -6.28
C TYR A 219 16.19 17.82 -4.78
N ARG A 220 17.20 17.06 -4.31
CA ARG A 220 17.63 17.01 -2.91
C ARG A 220 17.92 18.41 -2.35
N LYS A 221 18.66 19.24 -3.09
CA LYS A 221 18.98 20.62 -2.68
C LYS A 221 17.75 21.52 -2.50
N LYS A 222 16.61 21.21 -3.14
CA LYS A 222 15.37 21.97 -2.97
C LYS A 222 14.57 21.56 -1.71
N VAL A 223 14.84 20.39 -1.12
CA VAL A 223 14.09 19.81 0.01
C VAL A 223 14.96 19.54 1.26
N GLU A 224 16.26 19.82 1.20
CA GLU A 224 17.14 19.89 2.38
C GLU A 224 16.83 21.15 3.22
N PRO A 225 16.88 21.10 4.56
CA PRO A 225 17.33 19.99 5.42
C PRO A 225 16.27 18.89 5.64
N LEU A 226 16.70 17.63 5.64
CA LEU A 226 15.81 16.46 5.74
C LEU A 226 15.37 16.11 7.17
N ARG A 227 15.96 16.72 8.19
CA ARG A 227 15.61 16.49 9.60
C ARG A 227 14.31 17.22 9.97
N GLU A 228 13.98 18.31 9.29
CA GLU A 228 12.79 19.13 9.53
C GLU A 228 11.71 19.01 8.43
N ALA A 229 12.02 18.33 7.32
CA ALA A 229 11.12 18.24 6.16
C ALA A 229 9.86 17.35 6.34
N PRO A 230 9.90 16.21 7.07
CA PRO A 230 8.73 15.34 7.18
C PRO A 230 7.64 15.89 8.12
N ARG A 231 6.39 15.72 7.71
CA ARG A 231 5.23 15.96 8.59
C ARG A 231 5.19 14.91 9.70
N ALA A 232 4.66 15.29 10.87
CA ALA A 232 4.41 14.37 11.97
C ALA A 232 3.52 13.18 11.53
N VAL A 233 3.70 12.03 12.17
CA VAL A 233 2.88 10.84 11.89
C VAL A 233 1.44 11.04 12.35
N LEU A 234 0.53 10.28 11.76
CA LEU A 234 -0.86 10.23 12.18
C LEU A 234 -1.06 9.23 13.32
N ALA A 235 -1.75 9.67 14.37
CA ALA A 235 -2.08 8.84 15.52
C ALA A 235 -2.84 7.57 15.10
N THR A 236 -2.31 6.41 15.52
CA THR A 236 -2.90 5.09 15.33
C THR A 236 -4.32 5.03 15.92
N PRO A 237 -5.33 4.50 15.20
CA PRO A 237 -6.67 4.31 15.73
C PRO A 237 -6.69 3.53 17.05
N ALA A 238 -7.32 4.10 18.08
CA ALA A 238 -7.55 3.41 19.34
C ALA A 238 -8.59 2.29 19.19
N LYS A 239 -8.57 1.30 20.11
CA LYS A 239 -9.53 0.20 20.10
C LYS A 239 -10.97 0.72 20.17
N GLY A 240 -11.81 0.30 19.22
CA GLY A 240 -13.21 0.74 19.11
C GLY A 240 -13.42 2.19 18.63
N SER A 241 -12.37 2.89 18.14
CA SER A 241 -12.50 4.24 17.57
C SER A 241 -12.99 4.26 16.13
N LEU A 242 -12.84 3.14 15.40
CA LEU A 242 -13.35 2.99 14.03
C LEU A 242 -14.85 2.57 14.05
N PRO A 243 -15.61 2.87 12.99
CA PRO A 243 -16.93 2.27 12.80
C PRO A 243 -16.85 0.74 12.83
N PRO A 244 -17.86 0.04 13.40
CA PRO A 244 -17.86 -1.41 13.46
C PRO A 244 -17.87 -2.03 12.07
N CYS A 245 -17.34 -3.24 11.93
CA CYS A 245 -17.45 -3.98 10.68
C CYS A 245 -18.88 -4.53 10.51
N PRO A 246 -19.43 -4.64 9.28
CA PRO A 246 -20.69 -5.34 9.06
C PRO A 246 -20.63 -6.78 9.61
N ASP A 247 -21.78 -7.28 10.07
CA ASP A 247 -21.88 -8.67 10.52
C ASP A 247 -21.53 -9.64 9.37
N ASN A 248 -20.94 -10.79 9.71
CA ASN A 248 -20.49 -11.77 8.72
C ASN A 248 -21.64 -12.33 7.86
N SER A 249 -22.89 -12.31 8.34
CA SER A 249 -24.07 -12.66 7.54
C SER A 249 -24.41 -11.64 6.44
N ILE A 250 -23.90 -10.41 6.53
CA ILE A 250 -24.06 -9.37 5.51
C ILE A 250 -22.96 -9.47 4.45
N ILE A 251 -21.75 -9.84 4.85
CA ILE A 251 -20.58 -9.90 3.97
C ILE A 251 -20.69 -11.17 3.09
N PRO A 252 -20.82 -11.05 1.76
CA PRO A 252 -20.96 -12.23 0.90
C PRO A 252 -19.66 -13.03 0.85
N ASP A 253 -19.76 -14.36 0.78
CA ASP A 253 -18.64 -15.30 0.76
C ASP A 253 -17.63 -15.07 -0.39
N GLN A 254 -16.49 -15.75 -0.37
CA GLN A 254 -15.57 -15.71 -1.51
C GLN A 254 -16.24 -16.29 -2.77
N HIS A 255 -16.12 -15.58 -3.90
CA HIS A 255 -16.61 -16.06 -5.19
C HIS A 255 -15.80 -17.29 -5.66
N SER A 256 -16.51 -18.34 -6.09
CA SER A 256 -15.97 -19.56 -6.70
C SER A 256 -15.06 -19.25 -7.90
N PRO A 257 -13.98 -20.02 -8.17
CA PRO A 257 -13.57 -21.28 -7.52
C PRO A 257 -12.57 -21.09 -6.36
N PHE A 258 -12.34 -19.85 -5.92
CA PHE A 258 -11.36 -19.56 -4.88
C PHE A 258 -11.92 -19.85 -3.48
N VAL A 259 -11.04 -20.26 -2.57
CA VAL A 259 -11.31 -20.42 -1.14
C VAL A 259 -10.25 -19.64 -0.37
N ILE A 260 -10.66 -18.88 0.64
CA ILE A 260 -9.76 -18.08 1.49
C ILE A 260 -9.28 -18.94 2.67
N PRO A 261 -7.97 -19.18 2.83
CA PRO A 261 -7.45 -19.91 3.97
C PRO A 261 -7.68 -19.19 5.30
N ASN A 262 -7.94 -19.97 6.35
CA ASN A 262 -8.25 -19.47 7.70
C ASN A 262 -7.09 -19.64 8.70
N THR A 263 -5.89 -20.05 8.26
CA THR A 263 -4.65 -20.04 9.06
C THR A 263 -3.51 -19.43 8.22
N PRO A 264 -2.46 -18.87 8.85
CA PRO A 264 -1.34 -18.28 8.12
C PRO A 264 -0.55 -19.33 7.33
N GLU A 265 -0.40 -20.56 7.84
CA GLU A 265 0.30 -21.65 7.16
C GLU A 265 -0.45 -22.09 5.90
N ALA A 266 -1.79 -22.14 5.96
CA ALA A 266 -2.62 -22.46 4.82
C ALA A 266 -2.63 -21.31 3.78
N LEU A 267 -2.54 -20.05 4.21
CA LEU A 267 -2.36 -18.90 3.34
C LEU A 267 -1.00 -18.91 2.64
N GLU A 268 0.10 -19.17 3.36
CA GLU A 268 1.41 -19.33 2.75
C GLU A 268 1.42 -20.51 1.77
N LYS A 269 0.87 -21.67 2.16
CA LYS A 269 0.76 -22.84 1.27
C LYS A 269 0.02 -22.47 -0.02
N ALA A 270 -1.12 -21.77 0.08
CA ALA A 270 -1.88 -21.33 -1.10
C ALA A 270 -1.04 -20.40 -2.00
N LEU A 271 -0.42 -19.36 -1.46
CA LEU A 271 0.40 -18.41 -2.22
C LEU A 271 1.64 -19.05 -2.86
N MET A 272 2.21 -20.07 -2.22
CA MET A 272 3.45 -20.73 -2.65
C MET A 272 3.22 -21.90 -3.61
N ARG A 273 2.09 -22.62 -3.48
CA ARG A 273 1.78 -23.83 -4.27
C ARG A 273 1.97 -23.66 -5.79
N PRO A 274 1.43 -22.61 -6.45
CA PRO A 274 1.47 -22.54 -7.90
C PRO A 274 2.80 -22.01 -8.45
N LEU A 275 3.62 -21.37 -7.60
CA LEU A 275 4.96 -20.91 -7.98
C LEU A 275 5.95 -22.07 -8.15
N GLY A 276 5.63 -23.24 -7.57
CA GLY A 276 6.37 -24.50 -7.67
C GLY A 276 7.68 -24.47 -6.91
N GLY A 277 7.91 -25.46 -6.02
CA GLY A 277 9.17 -25.60 -5.27
C GLY A 277 10.42 -25.92 -6.12
N GLY A 278 10.29 -25.91 -7.44
CA GLY A 278 11.42 -26.01 -8.37
C GLY A 278 12.21 -24.70 -8.47
N PRO A 279 13.36 -24.71 -9.14
CA PRO A 279 14.23 -23.55 -9.22
C PRO A 279 13.63 -22.46 -10.14
N LEU A 280 13.66 -21.20 -9.70
CA LEU A 280 13.15 -20.04 -10.46
C LEU A 280 13.88 -19.76 -11.77
N VAL A 281 15.08 -20.34 -11.91
CA VAL A 281 16.01 -20.21 -13.04
C VAL A 281 16.54 -21.60 -13.32
N LYS A 282 16.98 -21.92 -14.56
CA LYS A 282 17.29 -23.31 -14.93
C LYS A 282 18.42 -23.93 -14.12
N ASN A 283 19.45 -23.15 -13.79
CA ASN A 283 20.68 -23.60 -13.13
C ASN A 283 21.09 -22.64 -12.00
N PRO A 284 20.32 -22.57 -10.89
CA PRO A 284 20.63 -21.67 -9.79
C PRO A 284 21.96 -22.04 -9.12
N PRO A 285 22.68 -21.09 -8.51
CA PRO A 285 23.80 -21.41 -7.64
C PRO A 285 23.31 -22.25 -6.45
N THR A 286 24.07 -23.28 -6.08
CA THR A 286 23.84 -24.06 -4.86
C THR A 286 24.35 -23.27 -3.65
N TYR A 287 23.50 -23.07 -2.65
CA TYR A 287 23.89 -22.46 -1.38
C TYR A 287 24.65 -23.48 -0.51
N PRO A 288 25.69 -23.05 0.25
CA PRO A 288 26.22 -23.82 1.37
C PRO A 288 25.13 -24.22 2.37
N SER A 289 25.31 -25.35 3.07
CA SER A 289 24.32 -25.87 4.03
C SER A 289 24.09 -24.98 5.27
N ASP A 290 25.05 -24.11 5.55
CA ASP A 290 25.12 -23.14 6.65
C ASP A 290 24.81 -21.70 6.18
N ALA A 291 24.35 -21.52 4.93
CA ALA A 291 24.08 -20.20 4.37
C ALA A 291 22.83 -19.54 4.99
N GLU A 292 23.05 -18.48 5.76
CA GLU A 292 21.97 -17.65 6.32
C GLU A 292 21.49 -16.57 5.33
N SER A 293 20.20 -16.24 5.39
CA SER A 293 19.64 -15.12 4.63
C SER A 293 20.03 -13.79 5.27
N ALA A 294 20.58 -12.84 4.49
CA ALA A 294 20.74 -11.45 4.91
C ALA A 294 19.41 -10.68 5.11
N HIS A 295 18.28 -11.33 4.83
CA HIS A 295 16.92 -10.84 5.07
C HIS A 295 16.04 -11.97 5.63
N PRO A 296 16.19 -12.35 6.92
CA PRO A 296 15.39 -13.39 7.56
C PRO A 296 14.02 -12.88 8.07
N PHE A 297 13.72 -11.59 7.87
CA PHE A 297 12.56 -10.92 8.45
C PHE A 297 11.24 -11.32 7.80
N LYS A 298 10.21 -11.49 8.65
CA LYS A 298 8.83 -11.73 8.24
C LYS A 298 8.14 -10.47 7.73
N GLY A 299 7.09 -10.65 6.96
CA GLY A 299 6.13 -9.61 6.61
C GLY A 299 5.30 -9.11 7.81
N GLY A 300 4.78 -7.89 7.68
CA GLY A 300 3.90 -7.26 8.67
C GLY A 300 4.38 -5.91 9.18
N GLU A 301 3.43 -5.15 9.69
CA GLU A 301 3.65 -3.90 10.44
C GLU A 301 4.36 -4.21 11.76
N SER A 302 3.92 -5.24 12.49
CA SER A 302 4.55 -5.66 13.76
C SER A 302 6.05 -5.97 13.57
N ALA A 303 6.39 -6.77 12.55
CA ALA A 303 7.77 -7.15 12.24
C ALA A 303 8.61 -5.98 11.69
N ALA A 304 7.98 -5.04 10.99
CA ALA A 304 8.65 -3.84 10.49
C ALA A 304 9.04 -2.88 11.63
N GLN A 305 8.16 -2.69 12.62
CA GLN A 305 8.46 -1.91 13.82
C GLN A 305 9.55 -2.59 14.66
N GLU A 306 9.43 -3.90 14.90
CA GLU A 306 10.49 -4.67 15.58
C GLU A 306 11.86 -4.50 14.91
N ARG A 307 11.91 -4.55 13.58
CA ARG A 307 13.16 -4.31 12.82
C ARG A 307 13.67 -2.88 12.92
N LEU A 308 12.81 -1.88 12.91
CA LEU A 308 13.21 -0.48 13.10
C LEU A 308 13.81 -0.28 14.50
N GLU A 309 13.15 -0.81 15.53
CA GLU A 309 13.61 -0.75 16.91
C GLU A 309 14.94 -1.48 17.10
N SER A 310 15.10 -2.67 16.51
CA SER A 310 16.33 -3.45 16.60
C SER A 310 17.52 -2.73 15.96
N GLN A 311 17.30 -1.98 14.86
CA GLN A 311 18.34 -1.22 14.16
C GLN A 311 18.81 0.02 14.93
N ILE A 312 17.93 0.65 15.69
CA ILE A 312 18.33 1.73 16.61
C ILE A 312 19.04 1.11 17.81
N ALA A 313 18.46 0.09 18.45
CA ALA A 313 19.02 -0.57 19.62
C ALA A 313 20.41 -1.20 19.39
N SER A 314 20.70 -1.74 18.19
CA SER A 314 22.02 -2.26 17.83
C SER A 314 23.06 -1.18 17.50
N GLY A 315 22.66 0.09 17.41
CA GLY A 315 23.50 1.20 16.95
C GLY A 315 23.75 1.21 15.44
N ALA A 316 23.13 0.31 14.66
CA ALA A 316 23.30 0.22 13.22
C ALA A 316 22.85 1.50 12.48
N MET A 317 21.84 2.22 13.00
CA MET A 317 21.43 3.52 12.44
C MET A 317 22.53 4.59 12.57
N THR A 318 23.33 4.56 13.64
CA THR A 318 24.44 5.52 13.87
C THR A 318 25.63 5.25 12.97
N THR A 319 25.91 3.98 12.65
CA THR A 319 27.03 3.58 11.77
C THR A 319 26.61 3.36 10.31
N TYR A 320 25.34 3.60 9.97
CA TYR A 320 24.74 3.25 8.68
C TYR A 320 25.52 3.76 7.46
N LYS A 321 26.09 4.96 7.52
CA LYS A 321 26.89 5.56 6.44
C LYS A 321 28.12 4.73 6.10
N ASP A 322 28.77 4.19 7.12
CA ASP A 322 30.01 3.41 7.00
C ASP A 322 29.70 1.96 6.59
N THR A 323 28.56 1.43 7.03
CA THR A 323 28.20 0.01 6.87
C THR A 323 27.34 -0.29 5.64
N ARG A 324 26.59 0.68 5.08
CA ARG A 324 25.59 0.48 3.98
C ARG A 324 26.08 -0.23 2.72
N ASN A 325 27.39 -0.27 2.47
CA ASN A 325 28.01 -0.97 1.34
C ASN A 325 28.47 -2.41 1.66
N GLY A 326 28.26 -2.89 2.88
CA GLY A 326 28.51 -4.28 3.27
C GLY A 326 27.59 -5.27 2.55
N LEU A 327 27.96 -6.55 2.58
CA LEU A 327 27.22 -7.63 1.91
C LEU A 327 26.85 -8.80 2.83
N LEU A 328 27.42 -8.86 4.04
CA LEU A 328 27.28 -9.99 4.98
C LEU A 328 26.59 -9.56 6.28
N GLY A 329 25.72 -10.43 6.79
CA GLY A 329 24.92 -10.20 8.00
C GLY A 329 23.70 -9.29 7.78
N THR A 330 22.92 -9.08 8.84
CA THR A 330 21.71 -8.23 8.79
C THR A 330 22.01 -6.75 9.02
N GLU A 331 23.01 -6.42 9.84
CA GLU A 331 23.17 -5.08 10.42
C GLU A 331 23.88 -4.06 9.53
N TYR A 332 24.43 -4.48 8.38
CA TYR A 332 25.10 -3.54 7.46
C TYR A 332 24.13 -2.53 6.82
N SER A 333 22.82 -2.74 6.90
CA SER A 333 21.82 -1.78 6.41
C SER A 333 20.46 -2.05 7.04
N THR A 334 19.54 -1.08 6.95
CA THR A 334 18.22 -1.13 7.60
C THR A 334 17.41 -2.39 7.30
N LYS A 335 17.52 -2.94 6.09
CA LYS A 335 16.66 -4.01 5.54
C LYS A 335 15.16 -3.67 5.54
N LEU A 336 14.80 -2.38 5.70
CA LEU A 336 13.40 -1.90 5.73
C LEU A 336 12.77 -1.73 4.34
N SER A 337 13.43 -2.13 3.26
CA SER A 337 12.91 -2.01 1.89
C SER A 337 11.67 -2.89 1.64
N ALA A 338 11.61 -4.10 2.22
CA ALA A 338 10.47 -5.01 2.09
C ALA A 338 9.19 -4.48 2.75
N PRO A 339 9.19 -3.98 4.00
CA PRO A 339 7.98 -3.38 4.57
C PRO A 339 7.64 -2.01 3.95
N LEU A 340 8.63 -1.21 3.52
CA LEU A 340 8.40 0.09 2.85
C LEU A 340 7.71 -0.01 1.48
N VAL A 341 7.83 -1.14 0.76
CA VAL A 341 7.18 -1.35 -0.56
C VAL A 341 5.75 -1.91 -0.45
N LEU A 342 5.41 -2.51 0.69
CA LEU A 342 4.04 -2.90 1.05
C LEU A 342 3.32 -1.85 1.92
N GLY A 343 4.04 -0.81 2.35
CA GLY A 343 3.53 0.24 3.23
C GLY A 343 3.14 -0.25 4.61
N SER A 344 3.79 -1.32 5.09
CA SER A 344 3.69 -1.81 6.48
C SER A 344 4.48 -0.95 7.47
N ILE A 345 5.35 -0.07 6.96
CA ILE A 345 5.96 1.05 7.70
C ILE A 345 6.09 2.23 6.75
N THR A 346 6.05 3.46 7.27
CA THR A 346 6.28 4.68 6.48
C THR A 346 7.68 5.24 6.69
N ALA A 347 8.13 6.07 5.74
CA ALA A 347 9.35 6.84 5.91
C ALA A 347 9.24 7.86 7.08
N ARG A 348 8.02 8.34 7.37
CA ARG A 348 7.74 9.24 8.51
C ARG A 348 7.95 8.54 9.86
N GLN A 349 7.50 7.31 10.01
CA GLN A 349 7.71 6.51 11.23
C GLN A 349 9.20 6.21 11.47
N ILE A 350 9.94 5.87 10.41
CA ILE A 350 11.40 5.70 10.50
C ILE A 350 12.04 7.03 10.92
N HIS A 351 11.64 8.14 10.32
CA HIS A 351 12.15 9.46 10.62
C HIS A 351 11.86 9.92 12.06
N GLU A 352 10.64 9.69 12.56
CA GLU A 352 10.21 10.03 13.93
C GLU A 352 10.97 9.21 14.98
N ALA A 353 11.19 7.92 14.73
CA ALA A 353 12.03 7.08 15.59
C ALA A 353 13.49 7.57 15.60
N LEU A 354 14.02 8.01 14.45
CA LEU A 354 15.35 8.64 14.37
C LEU A 354 15.39 9.98 15.12
N LEU A 355 14.38 10.85 15.00
CA LEU A 355 14.31 12.10 15.76
C LEU A 355 14.27 11.83 17.27
N SER A 356 13.42 10.90 17.72
CA SER A 356 13.30 10.56 19.13
C SER A 356 14.62 10.04 19.70
N PHE A 357 15.32 9.19 18.94
CA PHE A 357 16.66 8.70 19.28
C PHE A 357 17.73 9.81 19.32
N GLU A 358 17.77 10.68 18.30
CA GLU A 358 18.72 11.79 18.19
C GLU A 358 18.56 12.81 19.31
N ASP A 359 17.32 13.11 19.68
CA ASP A 359 16.97 14.12 20.69
C ASP A 359 16.84 13.49 22.09
N GLY A 360 16.80 12.16 22.19
CA GLY A 360 16.73 11.40 23.44
C GLY A 360 15.35 11.42 24.12
N THR A 361 14.26 11.52 23.35
CA THR A 361 12.89 11.71 23.85
C THR A 361 12.04 10.44 23.91
N ASP A 362 12.60 9.27 23.58
CA ASP A 362 11.96 7.94 23.60
C ASP A 362 11.78 7.32 25.00
N ASP A 363 11.54 8.12 26.04
CA ASP A 363 11.42 7.69 27.45
C ASP A 363 12.63 6.85 27.97
N GLY A 364 13.79 6.97 27.31
CA GLY A 364 15.02 6.26 27.64
C GLY A 364 15.13 4.84 27.06
N LYS A 365 14.23 4.44 26.15
CA LYS A 365 14.24 3.15 25.43
C LYS A 365 15.58 2.83 24.77
N TRP A 366 16.27 3.83 24.22
CA TRP A 366 17.58 3.68 23.58
C TRP A 366 18.73 4.33 24.37
N LYS A 367 18.52 4.63 25.66
CA LYS A 367 19.55 5.24 26.51
C LYS A 367 20.79 4.35 26.61
N GLY A 368 21.93 4.89 26.18
CA GLY A 368 23.22 4.19 26.16
C GLY A 368 23.63 3.65 24.80
N VAL A 369 22.73 3.63 23.81
CA VAL A 369 23.08 3.38 22.41
C VAL A 369 23.99 4.50 21.89
N PRO A 370 25.09 4.20 21.16
CA PRO A 370 25.94 5.23 20.57
C PRO A 370 25.15 6.15 19.62
N GLY A 371 25.11 7.45 19.94
CA GLY A 371 24.38 8.46 19.16
C GLY A 371 23.15 9.04 19.88
N TYR A 372 22.61 8.32 20.87
CA TYR A 372 21.43 8.75 21.65
C TYR A 372 21.60 10.14 22.27
N GLY A 373 20.62 11.03 22.05
CA GLY A 373 20.60 12.37 22.66
C GLY A 373 21.73 13.30 22.21
N LYS A 374 22.36 13.05 21.05
CA LYS A 374 23.48 13.84 20.50
C LYS A 374 23.13 14.61 19.22
N GLY A 375 21.87 14.62 18.81
CA GLY A 375 21.41 15.17 17.54
C GLY A 375 21.76 14.29 16.33
N GLU A 376 21.43 14.79 15.12
CA GLU A 376 21.70 14.09 13.86
C GLU A 376 23.20 13.80 13.68
N ASN A 377 23.49 12.56 13.29
CA ASN A 377 24.83 12.11 12.94
C ASN A 377 24.89 11.63 11.48
N ASP A 378 26.10 11.35 11.02
CA ASP A 378 26.38 10.99 9.63
C ASP A 378 25.62 9.72 9.16
N GLY A 379 25.38 8.77 10.06
CA GLY A 379 24.60 7.55 9.81
C GLY A 379 23.11 7.81 9.67
N THR A 380 22.50 8.46 10.67
CA THR A 380 21.05 8.75 10.68
C THR A 380 20.65 9.71 9.56
N LYS A 381 21.49 10.71 9.28
CA LYS A 381 21.40 11.56 8.08
C LYS A 381 21.39 10.77 6.78
N SER A 382 22.27 9.77 6.70
CA SER A 382 22.37 8.89 5.53
C SER A 382 21.13 7.99 5.39
N VAL A 383 20.47 7.57 6.48
CA VAL A 383 19.16 6.89 6.40
C VAL A 383 18.10 7.80 5.77
N ARG A 384 18.00 9.07 6.21
CA ARG A 384 17.08 10.06 5.60
C ARG A 384 17.40 10.31 4.11
N PHE A 385 18.69 10.38 3.75
CA PHE A 385 19.13 10.54 2.36
C PHE A 385 18.69 9.39 1.45
N GLU A 386 18.75 8.14 1.91
CA GLU A 386 18.30 6.96 1.12
C GLU A 386 16.77 6.86 1.06
N LEU A 387 16.05 7.27 2.11
CA LEU A 387 14.59 7.43 2.05
C LEU A 387 14.19 8.50 1.02
N LEU A 388 14.96 9.58 0.88
CA LEU A 388 14.71 10.59 -0.15
C LEU A 388 14.95 10.06 -1.58
N TRP A 389 15.88 9.12 -1.78
CA TRP A 389 16.03 8.44 -3.08
C TRP A 389 14.78 7.65 -3.46
N ARG A 390 14.12 6.98 -2.50
CA ARG A 390 12.82 6.30 -2.72
C ARG A 390 11.76 7.30 -3.16
N ASP A 391 11.65 8.44 -2.48
CA ASP A 391 10.70 9.50 -2.84
C ASP A 391 10.96 10.06 -4.24
N TYR A 392 12.22 10.33 -4.57
CA TYR A 392 12.62 10.81 -5.89
C TYR A 392 12.28 9.82 -7.01
N MET A 393 12.51 8.52 -6.81
CA MET A 393 12.16 7.49 -7.80
C MET A 393 10.64 7.35 -8.00
N ARG A 394 9.85 7.57 -6.94
CA ARG A 394 8.39 7.66 -7.01
C ARG A 394 7.94 8.90 -7.79
N LEU A 395 8.55 10.06 -7.54
CA LEU A 395 8.28 11.28 -8.31
C LEU A 395 8.73 11.17 -9.78
N CYS A 396 9.83 10.48 -10.07
CA CYS A 396 10.23 10.13 -11.44
C CYS A 396 9.18 9.23 -12.12
N SER A 397 8.59 8.28 -11.38
CA SER A 397 7.50 7.43 -11.88
C SER A 397 6.26 8.25 -12.26
N ARG A 398 5.92 9.27 -11.45
CA ARG A 398 4.87 10.24 -11.75
C ARG A 398 5.18 11.08 -12.99
N LYS A 399 6.39 11.65 -13.09
CA LYS A 399 6.82 12.52 -14.20
C LYS A 399 6.92 11.80 -15.54
N PHE A 400 7.59 10.64 -15.56
CA PHE A 400 7.93 9.95 -16.81
C PHE A 400 6.92 8.86 -17.18
N GLY A 401 6.16 8.35 -16.20
CA GLY A 401 5.12 7.34 -16.39
C GLY A 401 5.60 6.15 -17.23
N LEU A 402 4.83 5.82 -18.26
CA LEU A 402 5.14 4.72 -19.18
C LEU A 402 6.50 4.82 -19.87
N LYS A 403 7.13 6.01 -19.97
CA LYS A 403 8.45 6.15 -20.61
C LYS A 403 9.54 5.39 -19.86
N MET A 404 9.42 5.22 -18.53
CA MET A 404 10.37 4.43 -17.74
C MET A 404 10.45 2.95 -18.14
N PHE A 405 9.40 2.42 -18.78
CA PHE A 405 9.29 1.00 -19.15
C PHE A 405 9.42 0.74 -20.65
N ARG A 406 9.73 1.78 -21.45
CA ARG A 406 10.02 1.67 -22.89
C ARG A 406 11.50 1.35 -23.12
N LEU A 407 11.83 0.72 -24.25
CA LEU A 407 13.21 0.36 -24.62
C LEU A 407 14.18 1.55 -24.73
N GLY A 408 13.67 2.74 -25.08
CA GLY A 408 14.47 3.98 -25.08
C GLY A 408 14.54 4.69 -23.72
N GLY A 409 13.88 4.14 -22.69
CA GLY A 409 13.77 4.76 -21.37
C GLY A 409 13.09 6.13 -21.37
N PHE A 410 13.25 6.86 -20.26
CA PHE A 410 12.67 8.20 -20.08
C PHE A 410 13.31 9.28 -20.98
N ARG A 411 14.48 9.00 -21.56
CA ARG A 411 15.20 9.86 -22.50
C ARG A 411 14.82 9.62 -23.97
N GLU A 412 14.04 8.58 -24.25
CA GLU A 412 13.64 8.17 -25.61
C GLU A 412 14.85 7.91 -26.53
N GLU A 413 15.91 7.27 -25.99
CA GLU A 413 17.08 6.83 -26.77
C GLU A 413 16.68 5.77 -27.82
N ASP A 414 17.38 5.77 -28.97
CA ASP A 414 17.05 4.93 -30.11
C ASP A 414 17.14 3.41 -29.78
N PRO A 415 16.03 2.63 -29.93
CA PRO A 415 16.02 1.19 -29.65
C PRO A 415 16.89 0.34 -30.59
N VAL A 416 17.44 0.88 -31.68
CA VAL A 416 18.45 0.22 -32.55
C VAL A 416 19.71 -0.23 -31.77
N ARG A 417 19.87 0.22 -30.51
CA ARG A 417 20.92 -0.23 -29.60
C ARG A 417 20.75 -1.65 -29.01
N TRP A 418 19.59 -2.29 -29.12
CA TRP A 418 19.32 -3.58 -28.45
C TRP A 418 19.35 -4.80 -29.40
N ASN A 419 20.04 -5.87 -29.00
CA ASN A 419 19.95 -7.17 -29.66
C ASN A 419 18.64 -7.88 -29.29
N THR A 420 18.03 -8.59 -30.24
CA THR A 420 16.97 -9.59 -29.97
C THR A 420 17.39 -10.96 -30.50
N LEU A 421 16.72 -12.03 -30.05
CA LEU A 421 16.95 -13.39 -30.57
C LEU A 421 16.70 -13.48 -32.08
N ASP A 422 15.66 -12.78 -32.56
CA ASP A 422 15.28 -12.77 -33.98
C ASP A 422 16.11 -11.79 -34.84
N ASN A 423 16.87 -10.88 -34.22
CA ASN A 423 17.70 -9.88 -34.89
C ASN A 423 18.98 -9.57 -34.07
N PRO A 424 19.96 -10.50 -34.05
CA PRO A 424 21.24 -10.27 -33.40
C PRO A 424 22.14 -9.36 -34.27
N ARG A 425 22.98 -8.54 -33.63
CA ARG A 425 24.01 -7.76 -34.33
C ARG A 425 24.97 -8.66 -35.13
N GLN A 426 25.43 -8.15 -36.26
CA GLN A 426 26.46 -8.80 -37.08
C GLN A 426 27.67 -9.21 -36.22
N GLY A 427 28.08 -10.48 -36.35
CA GLY A 427 29.16 -11.08 -35.56
C GLY A 427 28.73 -11.80 -34.28
N GLN A 428 27.46 -11.70 -33.85
CA GLN A 428 26.90 -12.49 -32.74
C GLN A 428 25.91 -13.53 -33.28
N GLY A 429 26.36 -14.78 -33.41
CA GLY A 429 25.49 -15.90 -33.78
C GLY A 429 24.52 -16.28 -32.65
N GLY A 430 23.38 -16.90 -32.98
CA GLY A 430 22.30 -17.23 -32.02
C GLY A 430 22.77 -17.95 -30.75
N GLN A 431 23.66 -18.95 -30.88
CA GLN A 431 24.26 -19.67 -29.74
C GLN A 431 24.93 -18.72 -28.71
N SER A 432 25.62 -17.67 -29.18
CA SER A 432 26.27 -16.71 -28.27
C SER A 432 25.26 -15.85 -27.50
N LEU A 433 24.07 -15.61 -28.08
CA LEU A 433 23.00 -14.84 -27.45
C LEU A 433 22.19 -15.70 -26.46
N ASP A 434 21.93 -16.97 -26.78
CA ASP A 434 21.35 -17.93 -25.84
C ASP A 434 22.24 -18.09 -24.60
N GLU A 435 23.56 -18.23 -24.77
CA GLU A 435 24.52 -18.26 -23.66
C GLU A 435 24.52 -16.96 -22.84
N MET A 436 24.41 -15.78 -23.49
CA MET A 436 24.31 -14.50 -22.79
C MET A 436 23.00 -14.37 -21.98
N ILE A 437 21.89 -14.89 -22.51
CA ILE A 437 20.60 -14.94 -21.82
C ILE A 437 20.68 -15.92 -20.65
N GLU A 438 21.15 -17.16 -20.85
CA GLU A 438 21.33 -18.14 -19.77
C GLU A 438 22.29 -17.64 -18.68
N ARG A 439 23.38 -16.95 -19.03
CA ARG A 439 24.26 -16.32 -18.04
C ARG A 439 23.57 -15.21 -17.25
N PHE A 440 22.68 -14.44 -17.86
CA PHE A 440 21.86 -13.45 -17.16
C PHE A 440 20.83 -14.10 -16.24
N LEU A 441 20.05 -15.06 -16.77
CA LEU A 441 19.02 -15.79 -16.02
C LEU A 441 19.61 -16.50 -14.81
N ASN A 442 20.77 -17.14 -14.96
CA ASN A 442 21.43 -17.88 -13.87
C ASN A 442 22.34 -16.99 -13.00
N GLY A 443 22.27 -15.66 -13.11
CA GLY A 443 23.03 -14.72 -12.28
C GLY A 443 24.55 -14.73 -12.48
N ARG A 444 25.06 -15.35 -13.55
CA ARG A 444 26.50 -15.55 -13.84
C ARG A 444 27.15 -14.40 -14.62
N ARG A 445 26.63 -13.18 -14.44
CA ARG A 445 27.36 -11.97 -14.83
C ARG A 445 28.28 -11.59 -13.67
N ALA A 446 29.58 -11.70 -13.88
CA ALA A 446 30.52 -10.91 -13.11
C ALA A 446 30.17 -9.43 -13.34
N TRP A 447 30.09 -8.65 -12.28
CA TRP A 447 30.21 -7.21 -12.37
C TRP A 447 31.67 -6.94 -12.72
N VAL A 448 31.91 -6.42 -13.93
CA VAL A 448 33.22 -5.98 -14.44
C VAL A 448 33.08 -4.50 -14.79
#